data_AF-A0A535QZJ2-F1
#
_entry.id   AF-A0A535QZJ2-F1
#
_cell.length_a   1.000
_cell.length_b   1.000
_cell.length_c   1.000
_cell.angle_alpha   90.00
_cell.angle_beta   90.00
_cell.angle_gamma   90.00
#
_symmetry.space_group_name_H-M   'P 1'
#
loop_
_entity.id
_entity.type
_entity.pdbx_description
1 polymer ?
#
loop_
_entity_poly.entity_id
_entity_poly.type
_entity_poly.pdbx_seq_one_letter_code
_entity_poly.pdbx_strand_id
1 'polypeptide(L)'
;MPVHRDMLTFPQIQPPTMLMYESWTEFAERIGAAAHGAKWLTASYLYIAGDHVGTHCDAVKHIRGPEAPGPEGIPLEYCYSD
;
A
#
# COMPACT_ATOMS: atom_id res chain seq x y z
N MET A 1 0.87 -9.22 8.23
CA MET A 1 2.25 -9.52 7.76
C MET A 1 2.85 -8.26 7.15
N PRO A 2 4.10 -7.89 7.45
CA PRO A 2 4.72 -6.71 6.83
C PRO A 2 4.79 -6.89 5.31
N VAL A 3 4.47 -5.84 4.57
CA VAL A 3 4.60 -5.81 3.11
C VAL A 3 5.91 -5.14 2.77
N HIS A 4 6.79 -5.87 2.07
CA HIS A 4 8.11 -5.39 1.67
C HIS A 4 8.53 -6.07 0.37
N ARG A 5 9.53 -5.48 -0.32
CA ARG A 5 10.00 -5.95 -1.64
C ARG A 5 10.41 -7.43 -1.63
N ASP A 6 11.06 -7.86 -0.57
CA ASP A 6 11.62 -9.21 -0.46
C ASP A 6 10.65 -10.22 0.18
N MET A 7 9.36 -9.88 0.26
CA MET A 7 8.36 -10.78 0.82
C MET A 7 8.09 -11.94 -0.14
N LEU A 8 7.69 -13.07 0.42
CA LEU A 8 7.16 -14.17 -0.38
C LEU A 8 5.79 -13.79 -0.94
N THR A 9 5.61 -14.02 -2.23
CA THR A 9 4.32 -13.94 -2.92
C THR A 9 3.90 -15.32 -3.42
N PHE A 10 2.62 -15.46 -3.78
CA PHE A 10 2.15 -16.65 -4.46
C PHE A 10 2.94 -16.87 -5.77
N PRO A 11 3.27 -18.12 -6.16
CA PRO A 11 4.02 -18.37 -7.39
C PRO A 11 3.44 -17.61 -8.58
N GLN A 12 4.33 -16.92 -9.33
CA GLN A 12 4.00 -16.08 -10.50
C GLN A 12 3.30 -14.74 -10.21
N ILE A 13 2.97 -14.42 -8.96
CA ILE A 13 2.57 -13.05 -8.59
C ILE A 13 3.82 -12.21 -8.35
N GLN A 14 3.88 -11.05 -9.00
CA GLN A 14 5.01 -10.13 -8.86
C GLN A 14 5.08 -9.59 -7.42
N PRO A 15 6.27 -9.54 -6.80
CA PRO A 15 6.44 -8.88 -5.51
C PRO A 15 6.17 -7.37 -5.62
N PRO A 16 5.86 -6.68 -4.51
CA PRO A 16 5.67 -5.24 -4.51
C PRO A 16 6.90 -4.51 -5.05
N THR A 17 6.66 -3.48 -5.86
CA THR A 17 7.67 -2.51 -6.26
C THR A 17 7.51 -1.25 -5.42
N MET A 18 8.62 -0.79 -4.83
CA MET A 18 8.64 0.37 -3.95
C MET A 18 9.77 1.30 -4.39
N LEU A 19 9.46 2.57 -4.60
CA LEU A 19 10.42 3.61 -4.94
C LEU A 19 10.21 4.81 -4.01
N MET A 20 11.22 5.14 -3.21
CA MET A 20 11.23 6.38 -2.45
C MET A 20 11.58 7.54 -3.39
N TYR A 21 10.71 8.53 -3.53
CA TYR A 21 11.02 9.78 -4.24
C TYR A 21 11.67 10.79 -3.32
N GLU A 22 11.16 10.88 -2.10
CA GLU A 22 11.63 11.81 -1.09
C GLU A 22 11.32 11.22 0.28
N SER A 23 12.37 11.03 1.07
CA SER A 23 12.26 10.61 2.47
C SER A 23 11.82 11.75 3.37
N TRP A 24 11.38 11.37 4.57
CA TRP A 24 10.97 12.25 5.66
C TRP A 24 12.01 13.32 6.03
N THR A 25 13.30 12.96 5.92
CA THR A 25 14.43 13.84 6.20
C THR A 25 14.72 14.75 5.00
N GLU A 26 14.72 14.20 3.79
CA GLU A 26 14.93 14.98 2.55
C GLU A 26 13.86 16.04 2.37
N PHE A 27 12.58 15.72 2.66
CA PHE A 27 11.50 16.71 2.63
C PHE A 27 11.75 17.84 3.63
N ALA A 28 12.08 17.49 4.87
CA ALA A 28 12.30 18.45 5.94
C ALA A 28 13.48 19.39 5.67
N GLU A 29 14.54 18.87 5.05
CA GLU A 29 15.69 19.64 4.58
C GLU A 29 15.32 20.53 3.40
N ARG A 30 14.66 19.99 2.37
CA ARG A 30 14.27 20.72 1.15
C ARG A 30 13.41 21.94 1.44
N ILE A 31 12.47 21.84 2.39
CA ILE A 31 11.59 22.96 2.73
C ILE A 31 12.16 23.90 3.82
N GLY A 32 13.38 23.62 4.32
CA GLY A 32 14.04 24.42 5.34
C GLY A 32 13.52 24.22 6.77
N ALA A 33 12.51 23.36 6.98
CA ALA A 33 11.94 23.10 8.30
C ALA A 33 12.96 22.48 9.28
N ALA A 34 13.94 21.73 8.75
CA ALA A 34 15.03 21.16 9.53
C ALA A 34 15.84 22.23 10.29
N ALA A 35 16.02 23.44 9.72
CA ALA A 35 16.70 24.56 10.37
C ALA A 35 15.92 25.13 11.56
N HIS A 36 14.62 24.87 11.60
CA HIS A 36 13.72 25.25 12.69
C HIS A 36 13.40 24.09 13.64
N GLY A 37 14.19 23.00 13.58
CA GLY A 37 14.08 21.85 14.48
C GLY A 37 13.13 20.74 14.03
N ALA A 38 12.34 20.94 12.97
CA ALA A 38 11.46 19.91 12.42
C ALA A 38 12.20 19.08 11.35
N LYS A 39 12.80 17.95 11.76
CA LYS A 39 13.70 17.12 10.93
C LYS A 39 13.05 15.88 10.29
N TRP A 40 11.75 15.69 10.50
CA TRP A 40 11.04 14.49 10.05
C TRP A 40 9.64 14.90 9.62
N LEU A 41 9.41 14.91 8.31
CA LEU A 41 8.16 15.38 7.71
C LEU A 41 7.68 14.42 6.61
N THR A 42 6.76 14.86 5.76
CA THR A 42 6.06 14.02 4.79
C THR A 42 7.00 13.34 3.80
N ALA A 43 6.99 12.01 3.78
CA ALA A 43 7.66 11.23 2.74
C ALA A 43 6.76 11.08 1.50
N SER A 44 7.38 11.03 0.32
CA SER A 44 6.72 10.80 -0.96
C SER A 44 7.34 9.57 -1.64
N TYR A 45 6.50 8.63 -2.06
CA TYR A 45 6.96 7.38 -2.66
C TYR A 45 5.94 6.83 -3.66
N LEU A 46 6.41 5.98 -4.57
CA LEU A 46 5.58 5.14 -5.44
C LEU A 46 5.53 3.73 -4.86
N TYR A 47 4.31 3.19 -4.79
CA TYR A 47 4.04 1.82 -4.39
C TYR A 47 3.17 1.14 -5.43
N ILE A 48 3.63 0.01 -5.96
CA ILE A 48 2.88 -0.84 -6.90
C ILE A 48 2.84 -2.24 -6.30
N ALA A 49 1.63 -2.77 -6.12
CA ALA A 49 1.42 -4.14 -5.69
C ALA A 49 0.14 -4.72 -6.31
N GLY A 50 0.08 -6.05 -6.37
CA GLY A 50 -1.16 -6.77 -6.66
C GLY A 50 -2.12 -6.72 -5.47
N ASP A 51 -3.41 -6.86 -5.76
CA ASP A 51 -4.51 -6.92 -4.79
C ASP A 51 -4.47 -8.16 -3.88
N HIS A 52 -3.71 -9.19 -4.26
CA HIS A 52 -3.49 -10.42 -3.47
C HIS A 52 -2.13 -10.45 -2.75
N VAL A 53 -1.44 -9.31 -2.66
CA VAL A 53 -0.13 -9.23 -1.99
C VAL A 53 -0.31 -8.83 -0.52
N GLY A 54 0.27 -9.63 0.38
CA GLY A 54 0.19 -9.37 1.82
C GLY A 54 -1.06 -9.94 2.48
N THR A 55 -1.38 -9.46 3.68
CA THR A 55 -2.66 -9.75 4.31
C THR A 55 -3.73 -8.93 3.59
N HIS A 56 -4.69 -9.58 2.94
CA HIS A 56 -5.65 -8.95 2.01
C HIS A 56 -7.06 -9.54 2.13
N CYS A 57 -8.00 -9.01 1.35
CA CYS A 57 -9.40 -9.44 1.27
C CYS A 57 -9.80 -9.65 -0.19
N ASP A 58 -10.28 -10.84 -0.52
CA ASP A 58 -10.75 -11.17 -1.87
C ASP A 58 -12.19 -10.70 -2.07
N ALA A 59 -12.42 -9.88 -3.10
CA ALA A 59 -13.77 -9.54 -3.53
C ALA A 59 -14.42 -10.68 -4.31
N VAL A 60 -15.75 -10.70 -4.37
CA VAL A 60 -16.52 -11.69 -5.14
C VAL A 60 -16.10 -11.72 -6.63
N LYS A 61 -15.65 -10.58 -7.17
CA LYS A 61 -15.03 -10.46 -8.50
C LYS A 61 -13.89 -11.44 -8.76
N HIS A 62 -13.09 -11.76 -7.74
CA HIS A 62 -11.99 -12.73 -7.83
C HIS A 62 -12.47 -14.09 -8.37
N ILE A 63 -13.69 -14.49 -8.02
CA ILE A 63 -14.26 -15.80 -8.36
C ILE A 63 -15.25 -15.68 -9.53
N ARG A 64 -16.10 -14.65 -9.53
CA ARG A 64 -17.23 -14.53 -10.45
C ARG A 64 -16.93 -13.77 -11.73
N GLY A 65 -15.72 -13.24 -11.89
CA GLY A 65 -15.29 -12.58 -13.12
C GLY A 65 -15.72 -11.11 -13.23
N PRO A 66 -15.52 -10.49 -14.40
CA PRO A 66 -15.48 -9.02 -14.55
C PRO A 66 -16.78 -8.30 -14.20
N GLU A 67 -17.92 -8.97 -14.35
CA GLU A 67 -19.27 -8.42 -14.09
C GLU A 67 -19.65 -8.41 -12.61
N ALA A 68 -18.90 -9.11 -11.75
CA ALA A 68 -19.13 -9.11 -10.32
C ALA A 68 -18.50 -7.88 -9.64
N PRO A 69 -19.07 -7.40 -8.51
CA PRO A 69 -18.56 -6.23 -7.80
C PRO A 69 -17.14 -6.49 -7.28
N GLY A 70 -16.27 -5.49 -7.47
CA GLY A 70 -14.93 -5.44 -6.88
C GLY A 70 -14.97 -5.09 -5.38
N PRO A 71 -13.80 -4.82 -4.76
CA PRO A 71 -13.73 -4.46 -3.34
C PRO A 71 -14.56 -3.22 -2.99
N GLU A 72 -14.74 -2.30 -3.93
CA GLU A 72 -15.60 -1.12 -3.80
C GLU A 72 -17.09 -1.42 -3.59
N GLY A 73 -17.52 -2.66 -3.90
CA GLY A 73 -18.90 -3.12 -3.71
C GLY A 73 -19.14 -3.95 -2.45
N ILE A 74 -18.13 -4.14 -1.60
CA ILE A 74 -18.27 -4.87 -0.34
C ILE A 74 -18.96 -3.95 0.70
N PRO A 75 -20.11 -4.34 1.27
CA PRO A 75 -20.74 -3.57 2.35
C PRO A 75 -19.81 -3.45 3.56
N LEU A 76 -19.66 -2.24 4.10
CA LEU A 76 -18.71 -1.96 5.18
C LEU A 76 -19.06 -2.68 6.49
N GLU A 77 -20.33 -2.98 6.71
CA GLU A 77 -20.80 -3.78 7.85
C GLU A 77 -20.25 -5.22 7.86
N TYR A 78 -19.72 -5.71 6.74
CA TYR A 78 -19.04 -7.01 6.68
C TYR A 78 -17.54 -6.93 6.94
N CYS A 79 -16.97 -5.72 6.99
CA CYS A 79 -15.53 -5.50 7.18
C CYS A 79 -15.13 -5.36 8.65
N TYR A 80 -16.11 -5.28 9.57
CA TYR A 80 -15.90 -5.09 11.00
C TYR A 80 -16.89 -5.93 11.79
N SER A 81 -16.47 -6.49 12.93
CA SER A 81 -17.29 -7.24 13.86
C SER A 81 -16.72 -7.11 15.28
N ASP A 82 -17.57 -7.17 16.31
CA ASP A 82 -17.22 -7.06 17.73
C ASP A 82 -16.67 -8.38 18.32
#